data_AF-A0A7R9MT26-F1
#
_entry.id   AF-A0A7R9MT26-F1
#
_cell.length_a   1.000
_cell.length_b   1.000
_cell.length_c   1.000
_cell.angle_alpha   90.00
_cell.angle_beta   90.00
_cell.angle_gamma   90.00
#
_symmetry.space_group_name_H-M   'P 1'
#
loop_
_entity.id
_entity.type
_entity.pdbx_description
1 polymer ?
#
loop_
_entity_poly.entity_id
_entity_poly.type
_entity_poly.pdbx_seq_one_letter_code
_entity_poly.pdbx_strand_id
1 'polypeptide(L)'
;MAVKSLAIPTIPGLTFLCVAKWALAVIIVWILTLLVREVEFVHKLNEPTVAAPNDDELFLDISQTVDLPFQQDLSFSIGDGIKSGQKVVNCGLPVICRSNQFAVHLFTGRDNQIYPKLCIDGQYILDKGLNGCGRGINLVVIDNMTRSI
;
A
#
# COMPACT_ATOMS: atom_id res chain seq x y z
N MET A 1 73.90 -50.30 -21.73
CA MET A 1 72.57 -50.69 -21.25
C MET A 1 72.02 -49.52 -20.45
N ALA A 2 70.94 -48.90 -20.93
CA ALA A 2 70.54 -47.55 -20.54
C ALA A 2 69.54 -47.54 -19.36
N VAL A 3 69.81 -46.66 -18.41
CA VAL A 3 68.96 -46.28 -17.27
C VAL A 3 67.74 -45.53 -17.81
N LYS A 4 66.52 -45.92 -17.41
CA LYS A 4 65.30 -45.15 -17.70
C LYS A 4 64.72 -44.62 -16.39
N SER A 5 64.84 -43.30 -16.25
CA SER A 5 64.37 -42.46 -15.14
C SER A 5 62.85 -42.35 -15.11
N LEU A 6 62.30 -42.21 -13.90
CA LEU A 6 60.91 -41.91 -13.58
C LEU A 6 60.45 -40.58 -14.22
N ALA A 7 59.22 -40.57 -14.71
CA ALA A 7 58.43 -39.35 -14.89
C ALA A 7 57.02 -39.58 -14.31
N ILE A 8 56.71 -38.85 -13.24
CA ILE A 8 55.38 -38.77 -12.62
C ILE A 8 54.60 -37.69 -13.39
N PRO A 9 53.44 -37.99 -14.00
CA PRO A 9 52.64 -36.98 -14.67
C PRO A 9 51.86 -36.14 -13.64
N THR A 10 52.06 -34.83 -13.68
CA THR A 10 51.18 -33.83 -13.07
C THR A 10 49.88 -33.76 -13.87
N ILE A 11 48.74 -34.00 -13.20
CA ILE A 11 47.41 -33.97 -13.83
C ILE A 11 46.82 -32.56 -13.66
N PRO A 12 46.61 -31.78 -14.74
CA PRO A 12 45.98 -30.47 -14.69
C PRO A 12 44.47 -30.65 -14.80
N GLY A 13 43.78 -30.77 -13.67
CA GLY A 13 42.32 -30.94 -13.69
C GLY A 13 41.59 -30.70 -12.38
N LEU A 14 42.30 -30.67 -11.25
CA LEU A 14 41.66 -30.55 -9.94
C LEU A 14 41.34 -29.11 -9.51
N THR A 15 41.81 -28.09 -10.23
CA THR A 15 41.62 -26.67 -9.87
C THR A 15 40.35 -26.05 -10.43
N PHE A 16 39.83 -26.51 -11.57
CA PHE A 16 38.65 -25.91 -12.22
C PHE A 16 37.31 -26.27 -11.55
N LEU A 17 37.20 -27.47 -10.98
CA LEU A 17 36.00 -27.91 -10.24
C LEU A 17 35.80 -27.15 -8.92
N CYS A 18 36.85 -26.53 -8.38
CA CYS A 18 36.77 -25.76 -7.14
C CYS A 18 36.10 -24.41 -7.41
N VAL A 19 36.55 -23.65 -8.42
CA VAL A 19 36.06 -22.29 -8.69
C VAL A 19 34.57 -22.26 -9.08
N ALA A 20 34.11 -23.24 -9.86
CA ALA A 20 32.72 -23.33 -10.29
C ALA A 20 31.74 -23.60 -9.12
N LYS A 21 32.16 -24.36 -8.11
CA LYS A 21 31.36 -24.62 -6.91
C LYS A 21 31.21 -23.36 -6.04
N TRP A 22 32.26 -22.54 -5.96
CA TRP A 22 32.21 -21.26 -5.25
C TRP A 22 31.30 -20.24 -5.96
N ALA A 23 31.35 -20.17 -7.29
CA ALA A 23 30.48 -19.27 -8.06
C ALA A 23 28.99 -19.60 -7.88
N LEU A 24 28.62 -20.89 -7.89
CA LEU A 24 27.24 -21.32 -7.66
C LEU A 24 26.78 -20.98 -6.24
N ALA A 25 27.63 -21.15 -5.23
CA ALA A 25 27.32 -20.80 -3.85
C ALA A 25 27.08 -19.29 -3.68
N VAL A 26 27.88 -18.44 -4.31
CA VAL A 26 27.68 -16.97 -4.27
C VAL A 26 26.37 -16.57 -4.92
N ILE A 27 26.02 -17.15 -6.07
CA ILE A 27 24.74 -16.89 -6.75
C ILE A 27 23.56 -17.33 -5.89
N ILE A 28 23.63 -18.53 -5.30
CA ILE A 28 22.57 -19.04 -4.41
C ILE A 28 22.40 -18.15 -3.18
N VAL A 29 23.50 -17.70 -2.55
CA VAL A 29 23.44 -16.77 -1.40
C VAL A 29 22.86 -15.43 -1.81
N TRP A 30 23.20 -14.90 -2.99
CA TRP A 30 22.68 -13.62 -3.49
C TRP A 30 21.18 -13.69 -3.83
N ILE A 31 20.73 -14.79 -4.45
CA ILE A 31 19.30 -15.06 -4.70
C ILE A 31 18.56 -15.24 -3.37
N LEU A 32 19.11 -15.98 -2.41
CA LEU A 32 18.51 -16.14 -1.08
C LEU A 32 18.40 -14.80 -0.35
N THR A 33 19.41 -13.94 -0.41
CA THR A 33 19.33 -12.60 0.20
C THR A 33 18.34 -11.68 -0.51
N LEU A 34 18.22 -11.76 -1.84
CA LEU A 34 17.17 -11.07 -2.59
C LEU A 34 15.77 -11.54 -2.19
N LEU A 35 15.56 -12.86 -2.07
CA LEU A 35 14.27 -13.44 -1.67
C LEU A 35 13.91 -13.09 -0.22
N VAL A 36 14.87 -13.12 0.71
CA VAL A 36 14.63 -12.74 2.12
C VAL A 36 14.28 -11.26 2.25
N ARG A 37 14.87 -10.38 1.42
CA ARG A 37 14.60 -8.94 1.43
C ARG A 37 13.16 -8.58 1.01
N GLU A 38 12.49 -9.41 0.20
CA GLU A 38 11.08 -9.23 -0.13
C GLU A 38 10.14 -9.58 1.04
N VAL A 39 10.50 -10.55 1.89
CA VAL A 39 9.64 -11.00 3.00
C VAL A 39 9.59 -9.98 4.14
N GLU A 40 10.70 -9.28 4.41
CA GLU A 40 10.76 -8.25 5.47
C GLU A 40 9.85 -7.04 5.17
N PHE A 41 9.58 -6.76 3.90
CA PHE A 41 8.66 -5.69 3.49
C PHE A 41 7.20 -6.00 3.82
N VAL A 42 6.80 -7.28 3.75
CA VAL A 42 5.41 -7.70 4.04
C VAL A 42 5.13 -7.67 5.55
N HIS A 43 6.13 -7.97 6.38
CA HIS A 43 5.92 -8.02 7.83
C HIS A 43 5.74 -6.65 8.50
N LYS A 44 6.16 -5.56 7.84
CA LYS A 44 5.94 -4.18 8.32
C LYS A 44 4.52 -3.64 8.08
N LEU A 45 3.65 -4.35 7.36
CA LEU A 45 2.24 -3.98 7.18
C LEU A 45 1.30 -4.66 8.19
N ASN A 46 1.84 -5.47 9.11
CA ASN A 46 1.03 -6.30 10.00
C ASN A 46 1.30 -6.06 11.50
N GLU A 47 1.62 -4.83 11.89
CA GLU A 47 1.41 -4.42 13.29
C GLU A 47 0.05 -3.75 13.43
N PRO A 48 -0.99 -4.48 13.92
CA PRO A 48 -2.17 -3.86 14.49
C PRO A 48 -1.86 -3.59 15.97
N THR A 49 -1.27 -2.44 16.26
CA THR A 49 -1.18 -1.92 17.63
C THR A 49 -1.72 -0.50 17.67
N VAL A 50 -3.05 -0.39 17.56
CA VAL A 50 -3.76 0.71 18.21
C VAL A 50 -4.74 0.06 19.16
N ALA A 51 -4.30 -0.07 20.42
CA ALA A 51 -5.21 -0.18 21.54
C ALA A 51 -6.20 0.98 21.44
N ALA A 52 -7.49 0.69 21.60
CA ALA A 52 -8.53 1.70 21.69
C ALA A 52 -8.10 2.74 22.74
N PRO A 53 -8.06 4.04 22.41
CA PRO A 53 -7.91 5.07 23.43
C PRO A 53 -9.17 5.05 24.30
N ASN A 54 -8.97 5.03 25.62
CA ASN A 54 -10.05 5.17 26.59
C ASN A 54 -10.88 6.42 26.26
N ASP A 55 -12.20 6.26 26.33
CA ASP A 55 -13.23 7.14 25.78
C ASP A 55 -13.35 8.52 26.46
N ASP A 56 -12.40 8.92 27.32
CA ASP A 56 -12.55 10.06 28.22
C ASP A 56 -11.67 11.28 27.91
N GLU A 57 -10.73 11.23 26.94
CA GLU A 57 -9.85 12.38 26.65
C GLU A 57 -9.55 12.52 25.15
N LEU A 58 -10.56 12.88 24.35
CA LEU A 58 -10.33 13.57 23.07
C LEU A 58 -11.31 14.74 22.91
N PHE A 59 -11.25 15.66 23.87
CA PHE A 59 -11.61 17.04 23.57
C PHE A 59 -10.41 17.69 22.86
N LEU A 60 -10.51 17.84 21.54
CA LEU A 60 -9.73 18.86 20.85
C LEU A 60 -10.24 20.21 21.36
N ASP A 61 -9.53 20.75 22.34
CA ASP A 61 -9.73 22.11 22.83
C ASP A 61 -9.25 23.08 21.74
N ILE A 62 -10.13 23.38 20.78
CA ILE A 62 -9.89 24.38 19.73
C ILE A 62 -10.12 25.77 20.36
N SER A 63 -9.27 26.11 21.32
CA SER A 63 -9.29 27.38 22.04
C SER A 63 -7.90 28.05 22.09
N GLN A 64 -6.97 27.67 21.21
CA GLN A 64 -5.69 28.39 21.04
C GLN A 64 -5.71 29.19 19.74
N THR A 65 -5.82 30.51 19.92
CA THR A 65 -5.75 31.56 18.92
C THR A 65 -4.42 31.51 18.16
N VAL A 66 -4.40 30.82 17.03
CA VAL A 66 -3.45 31.08 15.95
C VAL A 66 -4.22 31.91 14.93
N ASP A 67 -3.93 33.21 14.88
CA ASP A 67 -4.46 34.11 13.86
C ASP A 67 -3.91 33.70 12.48
N LEU A 68 -4.55 32.71 11.86
CA LEU A 68 -4.33 32.35 10.46
C LEU A 68 -5.22 33.29 9.61
N PRO A 69 -4.66 34.08 8.68
CA PRO A 69 -5.41 35.03 7.87
C PRO A 69 -6.16 34.34 6.72
N PHE A 70 -6.82 33.21 7.00
CA PHE A 70 -7.47 32.40 5.99
C PHE A 70 -8.84 31.94 6.48
N GLN A 71 -9.78 32.89 6.54
CA GLN A 71 -11.19 32.57 6.48
C GLN A 71 -11.46 32.01 5.07
N GLN A 72 -11.37 30.69 4.91
CA GLN A 72 -12.09 30.06 3.82
C GLN A 72 -13.53 29.91 4.25
N ASP A 73 -14.40 30.71 3.66
CA ASP A 73 -15.84 30.47 3.64
C ASP A 73 -16.08 29.13 2.92
N LEU A 74 -15.96 28.04 3.66
CA LEU A 74 -16.46 26.73 3.27
C LEU A 74 -17.97 26.83 3.28
N SER A 75 -18.53 27.25 2.14
CA SER A 75 -19.95 27.15 1.86
C SER A 75 -20.33 25.67 1.74
N PHE A 76 -20.43 24.99 2.87
CA PHE A 76 -21.01 23.66 2.96
C PHE A 76 -22.51 23.82 2.70
N SER A 77 -22.91 23.60 1.46
CA SER A 77 -24.32 23.64 1.07
C SER A 77 -25.00 22.39 1.62
N ILE A 78 -25.59 22.52 2.82
CA ILE A 78 -26.51 21.53 3.41
C ILE A 78 -27.82 21.56 2.59
N GLY A 79 -27.77 21.10 1.34
CA GLY A 79 -28.85 21.30 0.39
C GLY A 79 -29.47 20.03 -0.17
N ASP A 80 -28.65 19.02 -0.50
CA ASP A 80 -29.10 17.91 -1.36
C ASP A 80 -28.82 16.51 -0.79
N GLY A 81 -28.22 16.41 0.40
CA GLY A 81 -27.68 15.14 0.92
C GLY A 81 -26.51 14.60 0.09
N ILE A 82 -25.86 13.55 0.58
CA ILE A 82 -24.79 12.87 -0.14
C ILE A 82 -25.38 12.04 -1.28
N LYS A 83 -24.96 12.31 -2.51
CA LYS A 83 -25.45 11.61 -3.70
C LYS A 83 -24.65 10.32 -3.91
N SER A 84 -25.33 9.22 -4.21
CA SER A 84 -24.67 7.97 -4.63
C SER A 84 -24.59 7.89 -6.15
N GLY A 85 -23.42 7.55 -6.67
CA GLY A 85 -23.12 7.40 -8.08
C GLY A 85 -23.32 5.98 -8.59
N GLN A 86 -22.50 5.61 -9.58
CA GLN A 86 -22.55 4.28 -10.20
C GLN A 86 -22.24 3.17 -9.18
N LYS A 87 -22.97 2.04 -9.29
CA LYS A 87 -22.72 0.82 -8.53
C LYS A 87 -21.67 -0.05 -9.21
N VAL A 88 -20.72 -0.55 -8.43
CA VAL A 88 -19.65 -1.45 -8.86
C VAL A 88 -19.52 -2.57 -7.85
N VAL A 89 -19.64 -3.82 -8.30
CA VAL A 89 -19.52 -4.98 -7.41
C VAL A 89 -18.18 -4.96 -6.69
N ASN A 90 -18.23 -4.99 -5.35
CA ASN A 90 -17.05 -5.04 -4.48
C ASN A 90 -16.01 -3.92 -4.76
N CYS A 91 -16.43 -2.77 -5.30
CA CYS A 91 -15.54 -1.70 -5.75
C CYS A 91 -14.43 -2.14 -6.73
N GLY A 92 -14.65 -3.25 -7.45
CA GLY A 92 -13.67 -3.84 -8.35
C GLY A 92 -12.50 -4.53 -7.65
N LEU A 93 -12.57 -4.74 -6.33
CA LEU A 93 -11.56 -5.49 -5.59
C LEU A 93 -11.64 -6.99 -5.95
N PRO A 94 -10.49 -7.67 -6.11
CA PRO A 94 -10.45 -9.08 -6.51
C PRO A 94 -10.92 -10.04 -5.40
N VAL A 95 -10.86 -9.59 -4.13
CA VAL A 95 -11.21 -10.39 -2.96
C VAL A 95 -12.43 -9.76 -2.28
N ILE A 96 -13.43 -10.58 -1.99
CA ILE A 96 -14.64 -10.16 -1.30
C ILE A 96 -14.34 -9.97 0.19
N CYS A 97 -14.81 -8.85 0.74
CA CYS A 97 -14.70 -8.56 2.17
C CYS A 97 -15.45 -9.57 3.04
N ARG A 98 -14.98 -9.79 4.28
CA ARG A 98 -15.72 -10.60 5.26
C ARG A 98 -16.99 -9.87 5.73
N SER A 99 -17.90 -10.57 6.41
CA SER A 99 -19.20 -10.02 6.85
C SER A 99 -19.12 -8.79 7.76
N ASN A 100 -18.02 -8.61 8.49
CA ASN A 100 -17.76 -7.46 9.36
C ASN A 100 -16.88 -6.38 8.71
N GLN A 101 -16.59 -6.50 7.41
CA GLN A 101 -15.78 -5.56 6.64
C GLN A 101 -16.61 -4.99 5.50
N PHE A 102 -16.16 -3.88 4.94
CA PHE A 102 -16.76 -3.30 3.73
C PHE A 102 -15.67 -2.91 2.75
N ALA A 103 -15.99 -3.00 1.46
CA ALA A 103 -15.05 -2.70 0.40
C ALA A 103 -14.85 -1.19 0.27
N VAL A 104 -13.59 -0.75 0.27
CA VAL A 104 -13.23 0.64 -0.05
C VAL A 104 -12.16 0.63 -1.11
N HIS A 105 -12.35 1.42 -2.17
CA HIS A 105 -11.35 1.62 -3.19
C HIS A 105 -11.20 3.11 -3.50
N LEU A 106 -10.00 3.63 -3.23
CA LEU A 106 -9.60 4.99 -3.53
C LEU A 106 -8.86 5.02 -4.88
N PHE A 107 -9.38 5.81 -5.81
CA PHE A 107 -8.72 6.14 -7.06
C PHE A 107 -8.21 7.56 -6.99
N THR A 108 -6.90 7.75 -7.02
CA THR A 108 -6.32 9.08 -7.15
C THR A 108 -6.60 9.62 -8.56
N GLY A 109 -6.86 10.91 -8.64
CA GLY A 109 -6.92 11.59 -9.93
C GLY A 109 -5.56 11.56 -10.62
N ARG A 110 -5.56 11.71 -11.94
CA ARG A 110 -4.34 11.87 -12.74
C ARG A 110 -4.46 13.13 -13.58
N ASP A 111 -3.49 14.01 -13.39
CA ASP A 111 -3.43 15.32 -14.01
C ASP A 111 -4.75 16.09 -13.83
N ASN A 112 -5.21 16.78 -14.87
CA ASN A 112 -6.48 17.50 -14.92
C ASN A 112 -7.58 16.76 -15.71
N GLN A 113 -7.31 15.51 -16.12
CA GLN A 113 -8.21 14.75 -17.00
C GLN A 113 -8.98 13.67 -16.24
N ILE A 114 -8.31 12.99 -15.30
CA ILE A 114 -8.91 11.91 -14.52
C ILE A 114 -9.21 12.44 -13.13
N TYR A 115 -10.50 12.48 -12.79
CA TYR A 115 -10.98 12.93 -11.48
C TYR A 115 -10.71 11.84 -10.43
N PRO A 116 -10.43 12.23 -9.18
CA PRO A 116 -10.36 11.26 -8.09
C PRO A 116 -11.74 10.61 -7.89
N LYS A 117 -11.73 9.32 -7.52
CA LYS A 117 -12.94 8.57 -7.24
C LYS A 117 -12.82 7.83 -5.92
N LEU A 118 -13.94 7.70 -5.22
CA LEU A 118 -14.04 6.92 -4.00
C LEU A 118 -15.24 6.00 -4.09
N CYS A 119 -14.98 4.69 -4.05
CA CYS A 119 -16.00 3.67 -3.96
C CYS A 119 -16.04 3.09 -2.53
N ILE A 120 -17.23 3.04 -1.95
CA ILE A 120 -17.51 2.48 -0.63
C ILE A 120 -18.68 1.51 -0.76
N ASP A 121 -18.48 0.29 -0.28
CA ASP A 121 -19.48 -0.79 -0.29
C ASP A 121 -20.17 -1.00 -1.65
N GLY A 122 -19.36 -0.90 -2.70
CA GLY A 122 -19.79 -1.06 -4.08
C GLY A 122 -20.56 0.12 -4.68
N GLN A 123 -20.48 1.31 -4.09
CA GLN A 123 -21.09 2.52 -4.63
C GLN A 123 -20.06 3.65 -4.70
N TYR A 124 -20.01 4.37 -5.82
CA TYR A 124 -19.21 5.60 -5.89
C TYR A 124 -19.89 6.72 -5.12
N ILE A 125 -19.13 7.37 -4.25
CA ILE A 125 -19.58 8.50 -3.43
C ILE A 125 -18.79 9.76 -3.79
N LEU A 126 -17.65 9.60 -4.44
CA LEU A 126 -16.90 10.69 -5.04
C LEU A 126 -16.55 10.28 -6.48
N ASP A 127 -16.90 11.12 -7.45
CA ASP A 127 -16.55 10.99 -8.87
C ASP A 127 -16.80 12.35 -9.57
N LYS A 128 -16.42 12.50 -10.84
CA LYS A 128 -16.67 13.67 -11.66
C LYS A 128 -18.14 14.07 -11.64
N GLY A 129 -18.44 15.26 -11.11
CA GLY A 129 -19.80 15.79 -10.99
C GLY A 129 -20.61 15.21 -9.83
N LEU A 130 -19.98 14.42 -8.95
CA LEU A 130 -20.59 13.82 -7.77
C LEU A 130 -19.98 14.44 -6.50
N ASN A 131 -20.84 14.95 -5.61
CA ASN A 131 -20.48 15.48 -4.28
C ASN A 131 -19.30 16.46 -4.27
N GLY A 132 -19.20 17.33 -5.28
CA GLY A 132 -18.20 18.39 -5.31
C GLY A 132 -16.76 17.93 -5.60
N CYS A 133 -16.56 16.73 -6.17
CA CYS A 133 -15.24 16.23 -6.55
C CYS A 133 -14.46 17.22 -7.43
N GLY A 134 -13.22 17.56 -7.03
CA GLY A 134 -12.42 18.57 -7.71
C GLY A 134 -10.91 18.51 -7.43
N ARG A 135 -10.20 19.57 -7.83
CA ARG A 135 -8.75 19.72 -7.65
C ARG A 135 -8.41 19.97 -6.18
N GLY A 136 -7.39 19.28 -5.69
CA GLY A 136 -6.89 19.42 -4.33
C GLY A 136 -7.16 18.17 -3.50
N ILE A 137 -7.38 18.37 -2.20
CA ILE A 137 -7.69 17.29 -1.27
C ILE A 137 -9.20 17.13 -1.23
N ASN A 138 -9.67 15.89 -1.44
CA ASN A 138 -11.08 15.53 -1.31
C ASN A 138 -11.23 14.68 -0.06
N LEU A 139 -12.16 15.04 0.82
CA LEU A 139 -12.40 14.39 2.10
C LEU A 139 -13.81 13.81 2.13
N VAL A 140 -13.93 12.57 2.58
CA VAL A 140 -15.19 11.90 2.88
C VAL A 140 -15.07 11.32 4.29
N VAL A 141 -16.05 11.59 5.13
CA VAL A 141 -16.13 11.08 6.50
C VAL A 141 -17.26 10.05 6.53
N ILE A 142 -17.00 8.89 7.13
CA ILE A 142 -17.95 7.78 7.18
C ILE A 142 -18.11 7.39 8.65
N ASP A 143 -19.34 7.24 9.09
CA ASP A 143 -19.59 6.65 10.40
C ASP A 143 -19.41 5.13 10.34
N ASN A 144 -18.54 4.60 11.20
CA ASN A 144 -18.25 3.17 11.28
C ASN A 144 -19.47 2.35 11.76
N MET A 145 -20.35 2.94 12.59
CA MET A 145 -21.50 2.21 13.15
C MET A 145 -22.66 2.13 12.18
N THR A 146 -23.10 3.28 11.66
CA THR A 146 -24.25 3.35 10.75
C THR A 146 -23.88 3.08 9.30
N ARG A 147 -22.58 3.18 8.95
CA ARG A 147 -22.07 3.14 7.58
C ARG A 147 -22.73 4.19 6.67
N SER A 148 -23.32 5.22 7.26
CA SER A 148 -23.85 6.36 6.54
C SER A 148 -22.73 7.35 6.22
N ILE A 149 -22.95 8.10 5.14
CA ILE A 149 -22.03 9.11 4.59
C ILE A 149 -22.76 10.45 4.59
#